data_AF-A0A3D0NSN2-F1
#
_entry.id   AF-A0A3D0NSN2-F1
#
_cell.length_a   1.000
_cell.length_b   1.000
_cell.length_c   1.000
_cell.angle_alpha   90.00
_cell.angle_beta   90.00
_cell.angle_gamma   90.00
#
_symmetry.space_group_name_H-M   'P 1'
#
loop_
_entity.id
_entity.type
_entity.pdbx_description
1 polymer ?
#
loop_
_entity_poly.entity_id
_entity_poly.type
_entity_poly.pdbx_seq_one_letter_code
_entity_poly.pdbx_strand_id
1 'polypeptide(L)'
;AVPVYVNPGVNKELGIPLGMSVESVKQAIQQHPDAKAIIVNNPTYYGVCSHLREIVKLAHAAGMKVLVDEAHGTHFYFGDYMPPSAMSVGADMAAVSMHKTGGSLTQSSALLLGPDISEGYVRQIINLTQTTSASYL
;
A
#
# COMPACT_ATOMS: atom_id res chain seq x y z
N ALA A 1 -11.96 -3.50 -13.58
CA ALA A 1 -11.57 -2.07 -13.46
C ALA A 1 -10.65 -1.72 -14.62
N VAL A 2 -10.59 -0.46 -15.05
CA VAL A 2 -9.63 0.03 -16.05
C VAL A 2 -8.52 0.78 -15.28
N PRO A 3 -7.26 0.30 -15.29
CA PRO A 3 -6.20 0.93 -14.52
C PRO A 3 -5.66 2.19 -15.20
N VAL A 4 -5.28 3.16 -14.38
CA VAL A 4 -4.46 4.31 -14.79
C VAL A 4 -3.12 4.16 -14.10
N TYR A 5 -2.04 4.21 -14.89
CA TYR A 5 -0.69 4.02 -14.39
C TYR A 5 -0.02 5.36 -14.13
N VAL A 6 0.54 5.52 -12.93
CA VAL A 6 1.37 6.65 -12.56
C VAL A 6 2.83 6.21 -12.62
N ASN A 7 3.64 6.87 -13.45
CA ASN A 7 5.06 6.55 -13.55
C ASN A 7 5.80 7.05 -12.29
N PRO A 8 6.46 6.18 -11.52
CA PRO A 8 7.21 6.59 -10.33
C PRO A 8 8.52 7.33 -10.66
N GLY A 9 8.97 7.27 -11.91
CA GLY A 9 10.28 7.78 -12.30
C GLY A 9 11.42 6.85 -11.88
N VAL A 10 12.64 7.23 -12.27
CA VAL A 10 13.86 6.43 -12.08
C VAL A 10 14.99 7.36 -11.64
N ASN A 11 15.79 6.92 -10.67
CA ASN A 11 17.07 7.56 -10.37
C ASN A 11 18.05 7.27 -11.51
N LYS A 12 18.49 8.30 -12.25
CA LYS A 12 19.31 8.14 -13.46
C LYS A 12 20.73 7.63 -13.20
N GLU A 13 21.26 7.84 -12.00
CA GLU A 13 22.60 7.39 -11.62
C GLU A 13 22.59 5.92 -11.20
N LEU A 14 21.64 5.56 -10.34
CA LEU A 14 21.53 4.21 -9.76
C LEU A 14 20.71 3.25 -10.63
N GLY A 15 19.91 3.75 -11.58
CA GLY A 15 19.04 2.94 -12.44
C GLY A 15 17.85 2.31 -11.71
N ILE A 16 17.51 2.78 -10.51
CA ILE A 16 16.44 2.19 -9.68
C ILE A 16 15.12 2.97 -9.79
N PRO A 17 13.96 2.29 -9.75
CA PRO A 17 12.67 2.96 -9.67
C PRO A 17 12.52 3.71 -8.35
N LEU A 18 11.90 4.89 -8.42
CA LEU A 18 11.57 5.70 -7.25
C LEU A 18 10.16 5.36 -6.71
N GLY A 19 9.71 6.11 -5.71
CA GLY A 19 8.31 6.11 -5.27
C GLY A 19 7.43 7.01 -6.15
N MET A 20 6.11 6.93 -5.95
CA MET A 20 5.16 7.82 -6.64
C MET A 20 5.32 9.26 -6.13
N SER A 21 5.51 10.22 -7.03
CA SER A 21 5.52 11.64 -6.65
C SER A 21 4.11 12.15 -6.39
N VAL A 22 4.00 13.10 -5.46
CA VAL A 22 2.73 13.74 -5.08
C VAL A 22 2.12 14.47 -6.28
N GLU A 23 2.95 15.10 -7.08
CA GLU A 23 2.56 15.86 -8.27
C GLU A 23 1.93 14.95 -9.32
N SER A 24 2.53 13.80 -9.60
CA SER A 24 2.00 12.84 -10.58
C SER A 24 0.70 12.22 -10.10
N VAL A 25 0.57 11.93 -8.80
CA VAL A 25 -0.69 11.47 -8.21
C VAL A 25 -1.78 12.55 -8.32
N LYS A 26 -1.45 13.79 -7.98
CA LYS A 26 -2.39 14.92 -8.09
C LYS A 26 -2.90 15.10 -9.52
N GLN A 27 -2.01 15.01 -10.52
CA GLN A 27 -2.39 15.08 -11.92
C GLN A 27 -3.29 13.92 -12.33
N ALA A 28 -2.97 12.68 -11.90
CA ALA A 28 -3.79 11.52 -12.19
C ALA A 28 -5.20 11.62 -11.59
N ILE A 29 -5.33 12.10 -10.34
CA ILE A 29 -6.61 12.35 -9.69
C ILE A 29 -7.44 13.37 -10.50
N GLN A 30 -6.81 14.47 -10.94
CA GLN A 30 -7.49 15.51 -11.73
C GLN A 30 -7.96 15.02 -13.09
N GLN A 31 -7.18 14.15 -13.74
CA GLN A 31 -7.51 13.58 -15.05
C GLN A 31 -8.55 12.46 -14.97
N HIS A 32 -8.65 11.80 -13.80
CA HIS A 32 -9.51 10.64 -13.58
C HIS A 32 -10.33 10.78 -12.29
N PRO A 33 -11.22 11.78 -12.20
CA PRO A 33 -11.99 12.06 -10.98
C PRO A 33 -12.99 10.94 -10.61
N ASP A 34 -13.29 10.03 -11.53
CA ASP A 34 -14.19 8.89 -11.33
C ASP A 34 -13.49 7.66 -10.72
N ALA A 35 -12.15 7.67 -10.65
CA ALA A 35 -11.36 6.60 -10.07
C ALA A 35 -11.79 6.32 -8.61
N LYS A 36 -11.75 5.04 -8.22
CA LYS A 36 -12.26 4.60 -6.90
C LYS A 36 -11.18 4.46 -5.85
N ALA A 37 -9.96 4.17 -6.28
CA ALA A 37 -8.86 3.94 -5.38
C ALA A 37 -7.52 4.25 -6.05
N ILE A 38 -6.53 4.52 -5.20
CA ILE A 38 -5.12 4.61 -5.56
C ILE A 38 -4.42 3.42 -4.90
N ILE A 39 -3.65 2.67 -5.70
CA ILE A 39 -2.79 1.60 -5.22
C ILE A 39 -1.36 2.13 -5.18
N VAL A 40 -0.75 2.15 -4.00
CA VAL A 40 0.62 2.66 -3.80
C VAL A 40 1.53 1.52 -3.35
N ASN A 41 2.68 1.35 -4.00
CA ASN A 41 3.75 0.50 -3.50
C ASN A 41 4.65 1.32 -2.57
N ASN A 42 4.75 0.93 -1.30
CA ASN A 42 5.55 1.65 -0.31
C ASN A 42 6.08 0.72 0.78
N PRO A 43 7.41 0.54 0.95
CA PRO A 43 8.48 1.09 0.13
C PRO A 43 8.69 0.31 -1.17
N THR A 44 9.43 0.89 -2.12
CA THR A 44 9.95 0.13 -3.26
C THR A 44 10.91 -0.97 -2.79
N TYR A 45 11.24 -1.88 -3.70
CA TYR A 45 12.24 -2.94 -3.44
C TYR A 45 13.59 -2.39 -2.93
N TYR A 46 13.96 -1.17 -3.34
CA TYR A 46 15.19 -0.50 -2.94
C TYR A 46 15.04 0.37 -1.68
N GLY A 47 13.89 0.32 -0.99
CA GLY A 47 13.65 1.08 0.23
C GLY A 47 13.17 2.52 0.01
N VAL A 48 12.86 2.92 -1.23
CA VAL A 48 12.37 4.28 -1.50
C VAL A 48 10.92 4.41 -1.05
N CYS A 49 10.64 5.38 -0.20
CA CYS A 49 9.28 5.67 0.28
C CYS A 49 8.68 6.85 -0.48
N SER A 50 7.38 6.74 -0.79
CA SER A 50 6.60 7.88 -1.31
C SER A 50 6.20 8.80 -0.15
N HIS A 51 5.82 10.05 -0.44
CA HIS A 51 5.19 10.94 0.56
C HIS A 51 3.74 10.49 0.85
N LEU A 52 3.60 9.32 1.47
CA LEU A 52 2.34 8.60 1.58
C LEU A 52 1.25 9.40 2.29
N ARG A 53 1.62 10.18 3.33
CA ARG A 53 0.68 11.06 4.04
C ARG A 53 -0.01 12.07 3.12
N GLU A 54 0.74 12.72 2.23
CA GLU A 54 0.17 13.68 1.30
C GLU A 54 -0.65 12.99 0.20
N ILE A 55 -0.22 11.80 -0.25
CA ILE A 55 -1.00 11.00 -1.20
C ILE A 55 -2.36 10.61 -0.60
N VAL A 56 -2.38 10.12 0.65
CA VAL A 56 -3.62 9.77 1.36
C VAL A 56 -4.55 10.97 1.47
N LYS A 57 -4.01 12.12 1.90
CA LYS A 57 -4.78 13.36 2.01
C LYS A 57 -5.39 13.78 0.67
N LEU A 58 -4.63 13.73 -0.43
CA LEU A 58 -5.13 14.08 -1.77
C LEU A 58 -6.21 13.12 -2.26
N ALA A 59 -6.00 11.81 -2.07
CA ALA A 59 -6.94 10.78 -2.46
C ALA A 59 -8.27 10.93 -1.72
N HIS A 60 -8.22 11.07 -0.41
CA HIS A 60 -9.41 11.24 0.43
C HIS A 60 -10.16 12.53 0.11
N ALA A 61 -9.45 13.64 -0.16
CA ALA A 61 -10.06 14.89 -0.62
C ALA A 61 -10.80 14.74 -1.96
N ALA A 62 -10.39 13.77 -2.79
CA ALA A 62 -11.06 13.41 -4.05
C ALA A 62 -12.09 12.27 -3.89
N GLY A 63 -12.37 11.81 -2.67
CA GLY A 63 -13.30 10.70 -2.41
C GLY A 63 -12.78 9.33 -2.84
N MET A 64 -11.47 9.18 -3.03
CA MET A 64 -10.82 7.93 -3.43
C MET A 64 -10.26 7.20 -2.21
N LYS A 65 -10.25 5.86 -2.26
CA LYS A 65 -9.60 5.01 -1.25
C LYS A 65 -8.10 4.85 -1.53
N VAL A 66 -7.30 4.57 -0.51
CA VAL A 66 -5.86 4.30 -0.66
C VAL A 66 -5.54 2.90 -0.17
N LEU A 67 -5.05 2.06 -1.10
CA LEU A 67 -4.59 0.71 -0.85
C LEU A 67 -3.07 0.69 -0.98
N VAL A 68 -2.37 0.16 0.03
CA VAL A 68 -0.90 0.16 0.04
C VAL A 68 -0.38 -1.26 -0.04
N ASP A 69 0.47 -1.53 -1.04
CA ASP A 69 1.36 -2.68 -1.00
C ASP A 69 2.58 -2.29 -0.15
N GLU A 70 2.57 -2.73 1.11
CA GLU A 70 3.61 -2.50 2.10
C GLU A 70 4.38 -3.80 2.38
N ALA A 71 4.49 -4.67 1.38
CA ALA A 71 5.14 -5.97 1.53
C ALA A 71 6.57 -5.89 2.08
N HIS A 72 7.34 -4.89 1.68
CA HIS A 72 8.71 -4.68 2.18
C HIS A 72 8.76 -3.78 3.42
N GLY A 73 7.66 -3.12 3.79
CA GLY A 73 7.57 -2.11 4.86
C GLY A 73 7.09 -2.64 6.21
N THR A 74 6.95 -3.96 6.40
CA THR A 74 6.46 -4.54 7.66
C THR A 74 7.23 -4.05 8.91
N HIS A 75 8.54 -3.83 8.78
CA HIS A 75 9.39 -3.31 9.85
C HIS A 75 9.08 -1.86 10.26
N PHE A 76 8.35 -1.08 9.46
CA PHE A 76 7.96 0.30 9.78
C PHE A 76 7.05 0.40 11.02
N TYR A 77 6.34 -0.68 11.35
CA TYR A 77 5.42 -0.74 12.47
C TYR A 77 6.11 -0.88 13.84
N PHE A 78 7.42 -1.11 13.87
CA PHE A 78 8.13 -1.55 15.08
C PHE A 78 9.33 -0.66 15.47
N GLY A 79 9.58 0.45 14.77
CA GLY A 79 10.74 1.31 15.04
C GLY A 79 10.40 2.80 15.06
N ASP A 80 10.91 3.51 16.07
CA ASP A 80 10.64 4.95 16.28
C ASP A 80 11.27 5.86 15.21
N TYR A 81 12.30 5.38 14.51
CA TYR A 81 13.03 6.12 13.47
C TYR A 81 12.77 5.58 12.06
N MET A 82 11.64 4.90 11.87
CA MET A 82 11.21 4.38 10.58
C MET A 82 10.32 5.37 9.82
N PRO A 83 10.23 5.25 8.48
CA PRO A 83 9.16 5.89 7.73
C PRO A 83 7.78 5.54 8.32
N PRO A 84 6.79 6.44 8.22
CA PRO A 84 5.47 6.17 8.75
C PRO A 84 4.82 5.03 7.96
N SER A 85 4.25 4.05 8.68
CA SER A 85 3.51 2.96 8.06
C SER A 85 2.23 3.44 7.38
N ALA A 86 1.73 2.67 6.41
CA ALA A 86 0.49 2.97 5.71
C ALA A 86 -0.69 3.23 6.66
N MET A 87 -0.84 2.40 7.71
CA MET A 87 -1.91 2.57 8.68
C MET A 87 -1.73 3.83 9.53
N SER A 88 -0.50 4.20 9.89
CA SER A 88 -0.23 5.41 10.69
C SER A 88 -0.55 6.73 9.95
N VAL A 89 -0.63 6.69 8.62
CA VAL A 89 -0.98 7.85 7.79
C VAL A 89 -2.42 7.82 7.29
N GLY A 90 -3.21 6.83 7.71
CA GLY A 90 -4.63 6.74 7.40
C GLY A 90 -4.95 6.12 6.04
N ALA A 91 -4.07 5.28 5.47
CA ALA A 91 -4.46 4.48 4.32
C ALA A 91 -5.63 3.54 4.67
N ASP A 92 -6.47 3.21 3.69
CA ASP A 92 -7.68 2.42 3.92
C ASP A 92 -7.37 0.93 4.10
N MET A 93 -6.36 0.41 3.38
CA MET A 93 -5.87 -0.96 3.56
C MET A 93 -4.38 -1.04 3.28
N ALA A 94 -3.67 -1.94 3.96
CA ALA A 94 -2.28 -2.25 3.66
C ALA A 94 -2.00 -3.75 3.67
N ALA A 95 -1.35 -4.25 2.63
CA ALA A 95 -0.85 -5.62 2.59
C ALA A 95 0.63 -5.64 3.01
N VAL A 96 0.95 -6.39 4.07
CA VAL A 96 2.32 -6.56 4.56
C VAL A 96 2.77 -8.01 4.41
N SER A 97 4.03 -8.22 4.04
CA SER A 97 4.63 -9.56 3.99
C SER A 97 5.44 -9.77 5.26
N MET A 98 4.84 -10.46 6.23
CA MET A 98 5.49 -10.79 7.50
C MET A 98 6.78 -11.59 7.28
N HIS A 99 6.81 -12.44 6.26
CA HIS A 99 7.97 -13.28 5.96
C HIS A 99 9.17 -12.54 5.36
N LYS A 100 9.01 -11.29 4.92
CA LYS A 100 10.09 -10.50 4.34
C LYS A 100 10.87 -9.74 5.42
N THR A 101 10.19 -8.81 6.07
CA THR A 101 10.80 -7.91 7.07
C THR A 101 10.11 -7.95 8.42
N GLY A 102 9.13 -8.85 8.62
CA GLY A 102 8.39 -9.03 9.87
C GLY A 102 8.78 -10.25 10.71
N GLY A 103 9.68 -11.12 10.22
CA GLY A 103 10.22 -12.24 10.99
C GLY A 103 9.35 -13.50 11.06
N SER A 104 8.55 -13.81 10.05
CA SER A 104 7.73 -15.04 9.99
C SER A 104 8.17 -16.04 8.91
N LEU A 105 7.56 -17.23 8.89
CA LEU A 105 7.75 -18.22 7.82
C LEU A 105 7.22 -17.72 6.47
N THR A 106 7.84 -18.16 5.38
CA THR A 106 7.43 -17.90 3.99
C THR A 106 5.94 -18.16 3.78
N GLN A 107 5.30 -17.37 2.91
CA GLN A 107 3.85 -17.35 2.64
C GLN A 107 2.99 -16.68 3.73
N SER A 108 3.55 -16.31 4.88
CA SER A 108 2.83 -15.50 5.87
C SER A 108 2.77 -14.02 5.48
N SER A 109 1.57 -13.45 5.58
CA SER A 109 1.25 -12.05 5.29
C SER A 109 0.08 -11.59 6.17
N ALA A 110 -0.12 -10.28 6.26
CA ALA A 110 -1.31 -9.70 6.90
C ALA A 110 -1.92 -8.63 6.00
N LEU A 111 -3.24 -8.53 6.04
CA LEU A 111 -3.99 -7.44 5.43
C LEU A 111 -4.56 -6.58 6.55
N LEU A 112 -4.03 -5.36 6.67
CA LEU A 112 -4.41 -4.39 7.69
C LEU A 112 -5.52 -3.50 7.14
N LEU A 113 -6.52 -3.22 7.99
CA LEU A 113 -7.73 -2.49 7.61
C LEU A 113 -7.82 -1.17 8.37
N GLY A 114 -8.13 -0.09 7.65
CA GLY A 114 -8.54 1.18 8.21
C GLY A 114 -9.95 1.11 8.79
N PRO A 115 -10.35 2.10 9.60
CA PRO A 115 -11.60 2.08 10.37
C PRO A 115 -12.87 2.05 9.50
N ASP A 116 -12.80 2.56 8.27
CA ASP A 116 -13.94 2.66 7.35
C ASP A 116 -14.09 1.43 6.44
N ILE A 117 -13.26 0.39 6.62
CA ILE A 117 -13.30 -0.84 5.82
C ILE A 117 -14.06 -1.93 6.57
N SER A 118 -15.04 -2.54 5.91
CA SER A 118 -15.82 -3.64 6.47
C SER A 118 -14.98 -4.91 6.57
N GLU A 119 -14.59 -5.28 7.80
CA GLU A 119 -13.91 -6.56 8.09
C GLU A 119 -14.71 -7.76 7.56
N GLY A 120 -16.04 -7.76 7.74
CA GLY A 120 -16.91 -8.84 7.30
C GLY A 120 -16.87 -9.05 5.77
N TYR A 121 -16.93 -7.96 5.01
CA TYR A 121 -16.83 -8.03 3.55
C TYR A 121 -15.43 -8.48 3.11
N VAL A 122 -14.37 -7.91 3.70
CA VAL A 122 -12.99 -8.33 3.40
C VAL A 122 -12.80 -9.82 3.67
N ARG A 123 -13.29 -10.32 4.80
CA ARG A 123 -13.22 -11.75 5.16
C ARG A 123 -13.94 -12.64 4.15
N GLN A 124 -15.11 -12.22 3.66
CA GLN A 124 -15.81 -12.94 2.59
C GLN A 124 -14.96 -13.05 1.33
N ILE A 125 -14.30 -11.97 0.91
CA ILE A 125 -13.44 -11.95 -0.27
C ILE A 125 -12.18 -12.83 -0.06
N ILE A 126 -11.53 -12.72 1.10
CA ILE A 126 -10.35 -13.53 1.42
C ILE A 126 -10.68 -15.03 1.33
N ASN A 127 -11.83 -15.44 1.85
CA ASN A 127 -12.28 -16.84 1.81
C ASN A 127 -12.48 -17.39 0.39
N LEU A 128 -12.64 -16.55 -0.64
CA LEU A 128 -12.72 -17.00 -2.04
C LEU A 128 -11.34 -17.38 -2.61
N THR A 129 -10.26 -16.88 -2.01
CA THR A 129 -8.88 -17.04 -2.50
C THR A 129 -8.00 -17.92 -1.61
N GLN A 130 -8.38 -18.09 -0.35
CA GLN A 130 -7.64 -18.93 0.60
C GLN A 130 -8.04 -20.40 0.49
N THR A 131 -7.09 -21.27 0.84
CA THR A 131 -7.37 -22.70 1.07
C THR A 131 -8.27 -22.86 2.29
N THR A 132 -9.17 -23.85 2.25
CA THR A 132 -9.96 -24.25 3.41
C THR A 132 -9.14 -24.97 4.48
N SER A 133 -7.89 -25.35 4.17
CA SER A 133 -6.98 -26.11 5.03
C SER A 133 -5.63 -25.39 5.14
N ALA A 134 -5.62 -24.26 5.83
CA ALA A 134 -4.40 -23.48 6.04
C ALA A 134 -3.38 -24.23 6.91
N SER A 135 -2.09 -23.95 6.68
CA SER A 135 -1.03 -24.38 7.61
C SER A 135 -1.21 -23.68 8.95
N TYR A 136 -1.03 -24.43 10.04
CA TYR A 136 -1.04 -23.91 11.41
C TYR A 136 0.37 -23.49 11.89
N LEU A 137 1.40 -23.79 11.09
CA LEU A 137 2.79 -23.37 11.29
C LEU A 137 3.02 -22.00 10.66
#